data_AF-A0A382WKX7-F1
#
_entry.id   AF-A0A382WKX7-F1
#
_cell.length_a   1.000
_cell.length_b   1.000
_cell.length_c   1.000
_cell.angle_alpha   90.00
_cell.angle_beta   90.00
_cell.angle_gamma   90.00
#
_symmetry.space_group_name_H-M   'P 1'
#
loop_
_entity.id
_entity.type
_entity.pdbx_description
1 polymer ?
#
loop_
_entity_poly.entity_id
_entity_poly.type
_entity_poly.pdbx_seq_one_letter_code
_entity_poly.pdbx_strand_id
1 'polypeptide(L)'
;MSLSITALSFDLNRKWLVLVLFAAMSRVACAPNSSTDTATFSEQELRNKIKGAWAGQTIGVTYGFPVEFRFNSVRVPDDHELPWYDGYLLNTFNERPGVYDDIYMDLTFVQVFEDEGMDAPAQSFADAFANADYSLWFANQVARYNVLDGISPPQSGHWLNNPAADDIDFQIEADFAGIMAPGMVNSAVEVSDKVGHIMNYGDGWYGGVFVASMYSLAFVNDDIEDIVTHALDVIPERSDFHKIISDVIA
;
A
#
# COMPACT_ATOMS: atom_id res chain seq x y z
N MET A 1 11.25 5.27 -49.28
CA MET A 1 10.42 5.72 -50.42
C MET A 1 9.00 5.25 -50.18
N SER A 2 8.08 6.20 -50.21
CA SER A 2 6.62 6.14 -49.97
C SER A 2 5.90 4.87 -50.47
N LEU A 3 4.87 4.44 -49.73
CA LEU A 3 3.47 4.22 -50.19
C LEU A 3 2.68 3.56 -49.03
N SER A 4 1.95 4.34 -48.23
CA SER A 4 0.53 4.72 -48.37
C SER A 4 -0.45 3.65 -47.86
N ILE A 5 -1.12 3.97 -46.74
CA ILE A 5 -2.21 3.20 -46.14
C ILE A 5 -3.50 3.51 -46.92
N THR A 6 -4.16 2.46 -47.41
CA THR A 6 -5.42 2.52 -48.16
C THR A 6 -6.59 2.59 -47.19
N ALA A 7 -7.31 3.72 -47.16
CA ALA A 7 -8.57 3.84 -46.45
C ALA A 7 -9.72 3.31 -47.33
N LEU A 8 -10.53 2.42 -46.78
CA LEU A 8 -11.77 1.92 -47.40
C LEU A 8 -12.85 3.01 -47.32
N SER A 9 -13.28 3.50 -48.48
CA SER A 9 -14.49 4.31 -48.64
C SER A 9 -15.72 3.40 -48.65
N PHE A 10 -16.69 3.66 -47.77
CA PHE A 10 -18.04 3.15 -47.93
C PHE A 10 -18.98 4.30 -48.26
N ASP A 11 -19.56 4.23 -49.46
CA ASP A 11 -20.49 5.20 -50.00
C ASP A 11 -21.93 4.88 -49.56
N LEU A 12 -22.68 5.94 -49.29
CA LEU A 12 -24.01 5.95 -48.70
C LEU A 12 -25.11 5.40 -49.64
N ASN A 13 -26.13 4.75 -49.07
CA ASN A 13 -27.48 4.81 -49.64
C ASN A 13 -28.63 4.73 -48.60
N ARG A 14 -29.02 5.93 -48.14
CA ARG A 14 -30.38 6.52 -48.19
C ARG A 14 -31.53 6.00 -47.28
N LYS A 15 -32.16 7.02 -46.64
CA LYS A 15 -33.51 7.13 -46.02
C LYS A 15 -33.53 6.65 -44.55
N TRP A 16 -33.79 7.47 -43.53
CA TRP A 16 -35.00 8.27 -43.27
C TRP A 16 -34.74 9.39 -42.22
N LEU A 17 -35.54 10.45 -42.33
CA LEU A 17 -35.89 11.52 -41.38
C LEU A 17 -34.84 12.44 -40.74
N VAL A 18 -34.94 13.68 -41.24
CA VAL A 18 -34.63 14.97 -40.63
C VAL A 18 -35.12 15.07 -39.17
N LEU A 19 -34.19 15.27 -38.25
CA LEU A 19 -34.38 15.99 -37.00
C LEU A 19 -33.12 16.81 -36.75
N VAL A 20 -33.21 18.09 -37.12
CA VAL A 20 -32.20 19.11 -36.84
C VAL A 20 -32.29 19.43 -35.36
N LEU A 21 -31.38 18.88 -34.57
CA LEU A 21 -31.08 19.36 -33.22
C LEU A 21 -29.67 19.94 -33.24
N PHE A 22 -29.61 21.24 -32.97
CA PHE A 22 -28.40 22.02 -32.82
C PHE A 22 -27.43 21.33 -31.86
N ALA A 23 -26.37 20.72 -32.39
CA ALA A 23 -25.20 20.37 -31.61
C ALA A 23 -24.42 21.67 -31.35
N ALA A 24 -24.68 22.29 -30.20
CA ALA A 24 -23.73 23.24 -29.63
C ALA A 24 -22.45 22.46 -29.35
N MET A 25 -21.44 22.66 -30.19
CA MET A 25 -20.06 22.26 -29.91
C MET A 25 -19.58 23.05 -28.69
N SER A 26 -19.86 22.54 -27.50
CA SER A 26 -19.09 22.87 -26.31
C SER A 26 -17.70 22.29 -26.55
N ARG A 27 -16.79 23.11 -27.06
CA ARG A 27 -15.36 22.87 -26.84
C ARG A 27 -15.14 23.01 -25.34
N VAL A 28 -15.36 21.94 -24.59
CA VAL A 28 -14.69 21.78 -23.31
C VAL A 28 -13.23 21.63 -23.71
N ALA A 29 -12.51 22.74 -23.68
CA ALA A 29 -11.08 22.68 -23.55
C ALA A 29 -10.85 21.94 -22.22
N CYS A 30 -10.50 20.65 -22.29
CA CYS A 30 -9.72 20.05 -21.23
C CYS A 30 -8.42 20.86 -21.22
N ALA A 31 -8.41 21.94 -20.42
CA ALA A 31 -7.16 22.47 -19.95
C ALA A 31 -6.52 21.32 -19.15
N PRO A 32 -5.32 20.84 -19.51
CA PRO A 32 -4.55 20.08 -18.57
C PRO A 32 -4.17 21.08 -17.47
N ASN A 33 -4.98 21.18 -16.43
CA ASN A 33 -4.44 21.57 -15.13
C ASN A 33 -3.66 20.35 -14.61
N SER A 34 -2.57 20.00 -15.31
CA SER A 34 -1.47 19.33 -14.65
C SER A 34 -0.71 20.46 -13.97
N SER A 35 -1.16 20.86 -12.79
CA SER A 35 -0.17 21.32 -11.83
C SER A 35 0.77 20.13 -11.68
N THR A 36 1.92 20.17 -12.33
CA THR A 36 3.03 19.32 -11.95
C THR A 36 3.48 19.87 -10.61
N ASP A 37 2.75 19.50 -9.56
CA ASP A 37 3.08 19.83 -8.18
C ASP A 37 4.31 18.99 -7.82
N THR A 38 5.46 19.46 -8.29
CA THR A 38 6.76 18.84 -8.04
C THR A 38 7.23 19.29 -6.67
N ALA A 39 7.39 18.37 -5.74
CA ALA A 39 8.14 18.60 -4.51
C ALA A 39 9.65 18.46 -4.77
N THR A 40 10.47 19.24 -4.10
CA THR A 40 11.93 19.13 -4.16
C THR A 40 12.47 19.01 -2.74
N PHE A 41 13.36 18.05 -2.53
CA PHE A 41 14.03 17.82 -1.26
C PHE A 41 15.54 17.97 -1.44
N SER A 42 16.22 18.52 -0.44
CA SER A 42 17.65 18.25 -0.31
C SER A 42 17.88 16.78 0.01
N GLU A 43 19.07 16.26 -0.32
CA GLU A 43 19.45 14.89 0.04
C GLU A 43 19.33 14.66 1.56
N GLN A 44 19.69 15.67 2.37
CA GLN A 44 19.62 15.58 3.83
C GLN A 44 18.17 15.47 4.32
N GLU A 45 17.26 16.28 3.80
CA GLU A 45 15.83 16.24 4.16
C GLU A 45 15.21 14.90 3.78
N LEU A 46 15.45 14.43 2.55
CA LEU A 46 14.94 13.15 2.08
C LEU A 46 15.46 12.00 2.95
N ARG A 47 16.77 11.95 3.20
CA ARG A 47 17.37 10.94 4.09
C ARG A 47 16.83 11.01 5.50
N ASN A 48 16.57 12.21 6.02
CA ASN A 48 16.01 12.39 7.36
C ASN A 48 14.59 11.83 7.44
N LYS A 49 13.73 12.13 6.46
CA LYS A 49 12.36 11.59 6.40
C LYS A 49 12.35 10.06 6.25
N ILE A 50 13.18 9.50 5.35
CA ILE A 50 13.31 8.03 5.19
C ILE A 50 13.77 7.38 6.50
N LYS A 51 14.79 7.93 7.16
CA LYS A 51 15.25 7.41 8.46
C LYS A 51 14.17 7.50 9.54
N GLY A 52 13.42 8.61 9.54
CA GLY A 52 12.30 8.82 10.46
C GLY A 52 11.20 7.77 10.28
N ALA A 53 10.86 7.42 9.03
CA ALA A 53 9.89 6.39 8.72
C ALA A 53 10.29 5.02 9.30
N TRP A 54 11.48 4.52 8.97
CA TRP A 54 11.99 3.25 9.50
C TRP A 54 12.12 3.24 11.03
N ALA A 55 12.60 4.35 11.61
CA ALA A 55 12.71 4.47 13.06
C ALA A 55 11.32 4.47 13.74
N GLY A 56 10.35 5.20 13.17
CA GLY A 56 8.99 5.28 13.67
C GLY A 56 8.31 3.92 13.72
N GLN A 57 8.36 3.17 12.62
CA GLN A 57 7.83 1.80 12.54
C GLN A 57 8.49 0.88 13.57
N THR A 58 9.84 0.85 13.61
CA THR A 58 10.60 -0.01 14.56
C THR A 58 10.27 0.32 16.02
N ILE A 59 10.11 1.62 16.36
CA ILE A 59 9.66 2.07 17.69
C ILE A 59 8.23 1.58 17.96
N GLY A 60 7.32 1.75 17.01
CA GLY A 60 5.92 1.33 17.13
C GLY A 60 5.79 -0.16 17.43
N VAL A 61 6.44 -1.01 16.64
CA VAL A 61 6.51 -2.47 16.85
C VAL A 61 6.98 -2.80 18.27
N THR A 62 8.12 -2.23 18.67
CA THR A 62 8.72 -2.53 19.98
C THR A 62 7.85 -2.03 21.14
N TYR A 63 7.23 -0.86 20.98
CA TYR A 63 6.41 -0.24 22.01
C TYR A 63 5.05 -0.93 22.18
N GLY A 64 4.46 -1.45 21.09
CA GLY A 64 3.21 -2.18 21.10
C GLY A 64 3.33 -3.61 21.63
N PHE A 65 4.48 -4.26 21.43
CA PHE A 65 4.69 -5.67 21.77
C PHE A 65 4.28 -6.08 23.21
N PRO A 66 4.57 -5.31 24.29
CA PRO A 66 4.22 -5.71 25.65
C PRO A 66 2.72 -5.91 25.91
N VAL A 67 1.86 -5.25 25.13
CA VAL A 67 0.40 -5.28 25.28
C VAL A 67 -0.30 -6.18 24.25
N GLU A 68 0.47 -6.75 23.32
CA GLU A 68 -0.03 -7.63 22.28
C GLU A 68 -0.77 -8.85 22.88
N PHE A 69 -2.05 -9.01 22.52
CA PHE A 69 -2.96 -10.03 23.08
C PHE A 69 -3.04 -10.05 24.63
N ARG A 70 -2.86 -8.91 25.30
CA ARG A 70 -3.00 -8.79 26.77
C ARG A 70 -4.29 -8.10 27.21
N PHE A 71 -4.84 -7.24 26.36
CA PHE A 71 -5.99 -6.38 26.65
C PHE A 71 -7.09 -6.54 25.59
N ASN A 72 -7.43 -7.77 25.23
CA ASN A 72 -8.45 -8.02 24.20
C ASN A 72 -9.83 -7.50 24.64
N SER A 73 -10.51 -6.77 23.74
CA SER A 73 -11.85 -6.18 23.97
C SER A 73 -11.92 -5.12 25.08
N VAL A 74 -10.78 -4.64 25.59
CA VAL A 74 -10.71 -3.57 26.59
C VAL A 74 -9.59 -2.61 26.21
N ARG A 75 -9.68 -1.35 26.66
CA ARG A 75 -8.55 -0.42 26.50
C ARG A 75 -7.45 -0.81 27.48
N VAL A 76 -6.19 -0.63 27.07
CA VAL A 76 -5.05 -0.65 27.99
C VAL A 76 -5.31 0.42 29.07
N PRO A 77 -5.28 0.07 30.36
CA PRO A 77 -5.49 1.03 31.44
C PRO A 77 -4.47 2.17 31.40
N ASP A 78 -4.89 3.40 31.72
CA ASP A 78 -4.01 4.58 31.74
C ASP A 78 -2.85 4.46 32.75
N ASP A 79 -3.01 3.62 33.77
CA ASP A 79 -2.01 3.34 34.80
C ASP A 79 -1.10 2.14 34.46
N HIS A 80 -1.26 1.53 33.28
CA HIS A 80 -0.38 0.47 32.80
C HIS A 80 0.90 1.06 32.20
N GLU A 81 2.01 0.97 32.93
CA GLU A 81 3.31 1.43 32.45
C GLU A 81 3.89 0.46 31.41
N LEU A 82 4.13 0.98 30.20
CA LEU A 82 4.87 0.27 29.16
C LEU A 82 6.37 0.38 29.40
N PRO A 83 7.13 -0.73 29.31
CA PRO A 83 8.58 -0.69 29.49
C PRO A 83 9.23 0.17 28.41
N TRP A 84 10.04 1.15 28.83
CA TRP A 84 10.87 1.93 27.91
C TRP A 84 12.15 2.38 28.61
N TYR A 85 13.30 1.94 28.10
CA TYR A 85 14.62 2.28 28.63
C TYR A 85 15.67 2.27 27.51
N ASP A 86 16.82 2.90 27.77
CA ASP A 86 17.92 2.93 26.80
C ASP A 86 18.41 1.51 26.49
N GLY A 87 18.36 1.13 25.20
CA GLY A 87 18.65 -0.23 24.73
C GLY A 87 17.46 -1.19 24.70
N TYR A 88 16.23 -0.78 25.07
CA TYR A 88 15.06 -1.68 25.05
C TYR A 88 14.75 -2.23 23.66
N LEU A 89 14.84 -1.39 22.62
CA LEU A 89 14.77 -1.77 21.21
C LEU A 89 15.75 -2.89 20.86
N LEU A 90 17.04 -2.64 21.11
CA LEU A 90 18.10 -3.61 20.80
C LEU A 90 17.93 -4.91 21.59
N ASN A 91 17.53 -4.81 22.86
CA ASN A 91 17.28 -5.97 23.69
C ASN A 91 16.13 -6.82 23.13
N THR A 92 15.00 -6.18 22.80
CA THR A 92 13.82 -6.85 22.23
C THR A 92 14.18 -7.52 20.90
N PHE A 93 14.92 -6.85 20.02
CA PHE A 93 15.40 -7.44 18.77
C PHE A 93 16.24 -8.70 18.98
N ASN A 94 17.18 -8.66 19.94
CA ASN A 94 18.06 -9.81 20.20
C ASN A 94 17.35 -10.97 20.91
N GLU A 95 16.48 -10.69 21.87
CA GLU A 95 15.83 -11.71 22.70
C GLU A 95 14.56 -12.27 22.05
N ARG A 96 13.87 -11.47 21.23
CA ARG A 96 12.57 -11.80 20.62
C ARG A 96 12.51 -11.31 19.16
N PRO A 97 13.35 -11.85 18.27
CA PRO A 97 13.40 -11.40 16.88
C PRO A 97 12.05 -11.56 16.15
N GLY A 98 11.23 -12.56 16.51
CA GLY A 98 9.92 -12.78 15.90
C GLY A 98 8.86 -11.69 16.16
N VAL A 99 9.21 -10.62 16.87
CA VAL A 99 8.38 -9.42 17.06
C VAL A 99 8.46 -8.46 15.86
N TYR A 100 9.48 -8.61 15.01
CA TYR A 100 9.77 -7.67 13.93
C TYR A 100 9.38 -8.20 12.54
N ASP A 101 8.42 -9.11 12.46
CA ASP A 101 7.90 -9.62 11.19
C ASP A 101 7.34 -8.49 10.31
N ASP A 102 6.69 -7.48 10.92
CA ASP A 102 6.28 -6.22 10.27
C ASP A 102 7.43 -5.58 9.45
N ILE A 103 8.65 -5.61 9.99
CA ILE A 103 9.84 -4.99 9.38
C ILE A 103 10.54 -5.95 8.41
N TYR A 104 10.56 -7.25 8.73
CA TYR A 104 11.22 -8.24 7.90
C TYR A 104 10.56 -8.39 6.53
N MET A 105 9.24 -8.24 6.47
CA MET A 105 8.47 -8.23 5.24
C MET A 105 8.84 -7.04 4.35
N ASP A 106 8.82 -5.83 4.91
CA ASP A 106 9.26 -4.61 4.22
C ASP A 106 10.67 -4.74 3.61
N LEU A 107 11.63 -5.21 4.41
CA LEU A 107 13.01 -5.40 3.96
C LEU A 107 13.12 -6.47 2.86
N THR A 108 12.32 -7.53 2.94
CA THR A 108 12.28 -8.58 1.91
C THR A 108 11.82 -8.02 0.57
N PHE A 109 10.77 -7.20 0.58
CA PHE A 109 10.23 -6.61 -0.64
C PHE A 109 11.14 -5.54 -1.24
N VAL A 110 11.73 -4.69 -0.39
CA VAL A 110 12.74 -3.72 -0.84
C VAL A 110 13.93 -4.43 -1.46
N GLN A 111 14.38 -5.56 -0.91
CA GLN A 111 15.49 -6.34 -1.48
C GLN A 111 15.17 -6.88 -2.88
N VAL A 112 13.96 -7.37 -3.12
CA VAL A 112 13.53 -7.81 -4.47
C VAL A 112 13.55 -6.65 -5.46
N PHE A 113 13.11 -5.46 -5.06
CA PHE A 113 13.22 -4.27 -5.91
C PHE A 113 14.66 -3.85 -6.19
N GLU A 114 15.55 -3.95 -5.21
CA GLU A 114 16.99 -3.67 -5.39
C GLU A 114 17.62 -4.65 -6.39
N ASP A 115 17.26 -5.93 -6.32
CA ASP A 115 17.87 -6.99 -7.13
C ASP A 115 17.29 -7.08 -8.56
N GLU A 116 15.98 -6.88 -8.72
CA GLU A 116 15.27 -7.09 -9.99
C GLU A 116 14.73 -5.80 -10.63
N GLY A 117 14.72 -4.68 -9.89
CA GLY A 117 14.20 -3.39 -10.34
C GLY A 117 12.69 -3.22 -10.15
N MET A 118 12.18 -2.02 -10.45
CA MET A 118 10.77 -1.66 -10.23
C MET A 118 9.76 -2.53 -11.02
N ASP A 119 10.22 -3.14 -12.11
CA ASP A 119 9.42 -4.04 -12.96
C ASP A 119 9.43 -5.50 -12.48
N ALA A 120 10.04 -5.80 -11.33
CA ALA A 120 10.05 -7.13 -10.73
C ALA A 120 8.63 -7.73 -10.72
N PRO A 121 8.46 -9.01 -11.10
CA PRO A 121 7.15 -9.65 -11.12
C PRO A 121 6.68 -9.99 -9.70
N ALA A 122 5.37 -9.97 -9.46
CA ALA A 122 4.77 -10.33 -8.17
C ALA A 122 5.25 -11.70 -7.64
N GLN A 123 5.56 -12.64 -8.53
CA GLN A 123 6.09 -13.95 -8.16
C GLN A 123 7.47 -13.86 -7.48
N SER A 124 8.35 -12.92 -7.84
CA SER A 124 9.66 -12.80 -7.18
C SER A 124 9.52 -12.38 -5.72
N PHE A 125 8.63 -11.43 -5.44
CA PHE A 125 8.25 -11.05 -4.07
C PHE A 125 7.66 -12.25 -3.33
N ALA A 126 6.79 -13.00 -4.01
CA ALA A 126 6.14 -14.19 -3.46
C ALA A 126 7.15 -15.29 -3.08
N ASP A 127 8.12 -15.54 -3.95
CA ASP A 127 9.14 -16.55 -3.71
C ASP A 127 10.07 -16.12 -2.57
N ALA A 128 10.41 -14.83 -2.50
CA ALA A 128 11.25 -14.28 -1.43
C ALA A 128 10.60 -14.41 -0.05
N PHE A 129 9.35 -13.94 0.15
CA PHE A 129 8.69 -14.02 1.47
C PHE A 129 8.34 -15.46 1.87
N ALA A 130 7.99 -16.32 0.89
CA ALA A 130 7.59 -17.69 1.16
C ALA A 130 8.76 -18.58 1.61
N ASN A 131 9.98 -18.28 1.15
CA ASN A 131 11.20 -19.00 1.51
C ASN A 131 12.03 -18.31 2.60
N ALA A 132 11.55 -17.20 3.17
CA ALA A 132 12.26 -16.50 4.23
C ALA A 132 12.22 -17.28 5.56
N ASP A 133 13.31 -17.18 6.33
CA ASP A 133 13.51 -17.96 7.57
C ASP A 133 12.73 -17.40 8.78
N TYR A 134 12.17 -16.19 8.68
CA TYR A 134 11.39 -15.59 9.77
C TYR A 134 9.98 -16.18 9.87
N SER A 135 9.43 -16.14 11.08
CA SER A 135 8.05 -16.57 11.35
C SER A 135 7.05 -15.55 10.78
N LEU A 136 5.89 -16.05 10.37
CA LEU A 136 4.76 -15.24 9.88
C LEU A 136 3.49 -15.67 10.61
N TRP A 137 2.49 -14.81 10.60
CA TRP A 137 1.20 -15.04 11.24
C TRP A 137 0.05 -14.84 10.24
N PHE A 138 -1.16 -15.22 10.63
CA PHE A 138 -2.42 -14.92 9.92
C PHE A 138 -2.36 -14.97 8.38
N ALA A 139 -2.71 -13.88 7.69
CA ALA A 139 -2.82 -13.83 6.24
C ALA A 139 -1.48 -14.17 5.59
N ASN A 140 -0.38 -13.69 6.15
CA ASN A 140 0.97 -13.96 5.68
C ASN A 140 1.36 -15.43 5.76
N GLN A 141 1.03 -16.10 6.86
CA GLN A 141 1.35 -17.51 7.03
C GLN A 141 0.53 -18.39 6.10
N VAL A 142 -0.75 -18.05 5.87
CA VAL A 142 -1.58 -18.76 4.89
C VAL A 142 -1.06 -18.52 3.47
N ALA A 143 -0.71 -17.29 3.13
CA ALA A 143 -0.15 -16.93 1.84
C ALA A 143 1.16 -17.66 1.55
N ARG A 144 2.05 -17.77 2.55
CA ARG A 144 3.28 -18.56 2.45
C ARG A 144 2.98 -20.01 2.07
N TYR A 145 2.03 -20.65 2.76
CA TYR A 145 1.64 -22.03 2.43
C TYR A 145 1.04 -22.13 1.03
N ASN A 146 0.16 -21.20 0.65
CA ASN A 146 -0.43 -21.15 -0.68
C ASN A 146 0.66 -21.09 -1.77
N VAL A 147 1.66 -20.21 -1.61
CA VAL A 147 2.76 -20.07 -2.57
C VAL A 147 3.63 -21.34 -2.61
N LEU A 148 3.98 -21.91 -1.46
CA LEU A 148 4.75 -23.16 -1.38
C LEU A 148 3.99 -24.36 -1.98
N ASP A 149 2.66 -24.34 -1.94
CA ASP A 149 1.77 -25.34 -2.56
C ASP A 149 1.45 -25.02 -4.04
N GLY A 150 2.07 -23.99 -4.61
CA GLY A 150 2.01 -23.66 -6.04
C GLY A 150 0.85 -22.74 -6.45
N ILE A 151 0.19 -22.08 -5.50
CA ILE A 151 -0.79 -21.02 -5.76
C ILE A 151 -0.04 -19.68 -5.85
N SER A 152 0.16 -19.19 -7.07
CA SER A 152 0.81 -17.90 -7.32
C SER A 152 -0.05 -16.69 -6.93
N PRO A 153 0.55 -15.50 -6.69
CA PRO A 153 -0.19 -14.26 -6.60
C PRO A 153 -0.90 -13.90 -7.92
N PRO A 154 -2.02 -13.14 -7.86
CA PRO A 154 -2.71 -12.67 -6.65
C PRO A 154 -3.59 -13.74 -5.97
N GLN A 155 -3.66 -14.96 -6.51
CA GLN A 155 -4.53 -16.01 -5.98
C GLN A 155 -4.07 -16.51 -4.60
N SER A 156 -2.80 -16.38 -4.26
CA SER A 156 -2.27 -16.72 -2.94
C SER A 156 -2.92 -15.93 -1.80
N GLY A 157 -3.24 -14.65 -2.02
CA GLY A 157 -3.88 -13.76 -1.06
C GLY A 157 -5.39 -13.60 -1.26
N HIS A 158 -5.92 -14.10 -2.37
CA HIS A 158 -7.35 -13.99 -2.67
C HIS A 158 -8.22 -14.72 -1.63
N TRP A 159 -9.30 -14.10 -1.17
CA TRP A 159 -10.19 -14.57 -0.08
C TRP A 159 -10.78 -15.98 -0.26
N LEU A 160 -10.80 -16.52 -1.48
CA LEU A 160 -11.19 -17.92 -1.74
C LEU A 160 -10.12 -18.94 -1.31
N ASN A 161 -8.85 -18.53 -1.28
CA ASN A 161 -7.70 -19.36 -0.92
C ASN A 161 -7.05 -18.92 0.40
N ASN A 162 -7.26 -17.66 0.81
CA ASN A 162 -6.81 -17.14 2.09
C ASN A 162 -8.01 -16.67 2.93
N PRO A 163 -8.48 -17.45 3.92
CA PRO A 163 -9.60 -17.05 4.79
C PRO A 163 -9.26 -15.88 5.71
N ALA A 164 -7.98 -15.50 5.83
CA ALA A 164 -7.50 -14.34 6.58
C ALA A 164 -7.20 -13.14 5.65
N ALA A 165 -7.69 -13.15 4.40
CA ALA A 165 -7.37 -12.10 3.42
C ALA A 165 -7.72 -10.66 3.87
N ASP A 166 -8.70 -10.50 4.77
CA ASP A 166 -9.11 -9.20 5.30
C ASP A 166 -8.38 -8.81 6.61
N ASP A 167 -7.45 -9.63 7.11
CA ASP A 167 -6.65 -9.33 8.31
C ASP A 167 -5.63 -8.20 8.04
N ILE A 168 -5.03 -7.67 9.10
CA ILE A 168 -4.21 -6.45 9.06
C ILE A 168 -2.78 -6.65 8.54
N ASP A 169 -2.39 -7.86 8.12
CA ASP A 169 -1.01 -8.21 7.79
C ASP A 169 -0.37 -7.22 6.79
N PHE A 170 -0.99 -6.95 5.64
CA PHE A 170 -0.45 -5.96 4.72
C PHE A 170 -0.59 -4.51 5.24
N GLN A 171 -1.51 -4.22 6.16
CA GLN A 171 -1.64 -2.89 6.75
C GLN A 171 -0.41 -2.48 7.57
N ILE A 172 0.22 -3.43 8.25
CA ILE A 172 1.41 -3.20 9.09
C ILE A 172 2.74 -3.38 8.33
N GLU A 173 2.65 -3.71 7.04
CA GLU A 173 3.76 -4.06 6.12
C GLU A 173 3.69 -3.28 4.79
N ALA A 174 2.97 -2.14 4.78
CA ALA A 174 2.80 -1.32 3.59
C ALA A 174 3.68 -0.05 3.60
N ASP A 175 4.35 0.21 4.72
CA ASP A 175 5.18 1.37 4.99
C ASP A 175 6.25 1.53 3.89
N PHE A 176 6.90 0.43 3.49
CA PHE A 176 7.93 0.42 2.46
C PHE A 176 7.44 1.03 1.13
N ALA A 177 6.19 0.75 0.73
CA ALA A 177 5.64 1.21 -0.54
C ALA A 177 5.51 2.75 -0.56
N GLY A 178 5.08 3.34 0.56
CA GLY A 178 5.03 4.79 0.74
C GLY A 178 6.42 5.43 0.83
N ILE A 179 7.36 4.79 1.53
CA ILE A 179 8.76 5.25 1.66
C ILE A 179 9.46 5.27 0.29
N MET A 180 9.20 4.29 -0.58
CA MET A 180 9.75 4.20 -1.93
C MET A 180 9.12 5.22 -2.91
N ALA A 181 7.96 5.78 -2.57
CA ALA A 181 7.19 6.67 -3.44
C ALA A 181 6.89 8.02 -2.76
N PRO A 182 7.91 8.82 -2.38
CA PRO A 182 7.72 10.06 -1.61
C PRO A 182 6.88 11.09 -2.39
N GLY A 183 5.72 11.46 -1.86
CA GLY A 183 4.76 12.38 -2.51
C GLY A 183 4.09 11.81 -3.77
N MET A 184 4.24 10.51 -4.05
CA MET A 184 3.75 9.82 -5.23
C MET A 184 2.74 8.73 -4.88
N VAL A 185 1.58 9.14 -4.35
CA VAL A 185 0.53 8.23 -3.85
C VAL A 185 0.15 7.14 -4.85
N ASN A 186 -0.06 7.48 -6.13
CA ASN A 186 -0.41 6.49 -7.15
C ASN A 186 0.69 5.43 -7.35
N SER A 187 1.97 5.80 -7.24
CA SER A 187 3.06 4.84 -7.32
C SER A 187 3.15 3.97 -6.07
N ALA A 188 2.83 4.50 -4.89
CA ALA A 188 2.68 3.70 -3.67
C ALA A 188 1.55 2.66 -3.85
N VAL A 189 0.41 3.07 -4.41
CA VAL A 189 -0.72 2.18 -4.73
C VAL A 189 -0.30 1.08 -5.72
N GLU A 190 0.44 1.40 -6.78
CA GLU A 190 0.93 0.41 -7.76
C GLU A 190 1.86 -0.63 -7.13
N VAL A 191 2.75 -0.20 -6.22
CA VAL A 191 3.61 -1.11 -5.45
C VAL A 191 2.76 -1.98 -4.53
N SER A 192 1.79 -1.38 -3.82
CA SER A 192 0.88 -2.08 -2.92
C SER A 192 -0.04 -3.08 -3.62
N ASP A 193 -0.51 -2.78 -4.84
CA ASP A 193 -1.33 -3.71 -5.64
C ASP A 193 -0.53 -4.97 -6.03
N LYS A 194 0.75 -4.77 -6.38
CA LYS A 194 1.65 -5.87 -6.75
C LYS A 194 1.99 -6.78 -5.56
N VAL A 195 2.33 -6.19 -4.41
CA VAL A 195 2.86 -6.93 -3.25
C VAL A 195 1.75 -7.33 -2.28
N GLY A 196 0.82 -6.43 -1.95
CA GLY A 196 -0.20 -6.68 -0.94
C GLY A 196 -1.17 -7.81 -1.31
N HIS A 197 -1.39 -8.05 -2.60
CA HIS A 197 -2.20 -9.18 -3.08
C HIS A 197 -1.53 -10.56 -3.00
N ILE A 198 -0.28 -10.62 -2.53
CA ILE A 198 0.35 -11.88 -2.16
C ILE A 198 -0.38 -12.50 -0.97
N MET A 199 -0.77 -11.69 0.03
CA MET A 199 -1.36 -12.14 1.28
C MET A 199 -2.79 -11.66 1.52
N ASN A 200 -3.14 -10.44 1.08
CA ASN A 200 -4.39 -9.78 1.45
C ASN A 200 -5.28 -9.46 0.25
N TYR A 201 -6.56 -9.34 0.52
CA TYR A 201 -7.59 -8.87 -0.41
C TYR A 201 -8.63 -8.07 0.37
N GLY A 202 -9.53 -7.35 -0.30
CA GLY A 202 -10.60 -6.64 0.39
C GLY A 202 -10.09 -5.58 1.38
N ASP A 203 -10.65 -5.57 2.59
CA ASP A 203 -10.35 -4.56 3.61
C ASP A 203 -8.92 -4.70 4.14
N GLY A 204 -8.33 -5.91 4.14
CA GLY A 204 -6.93 -6.12 4.51
C GLY A 204 -5.97 -5.46 3.53
N TRP A 205 -6.29 -5.47 2.23
CA TRP A 205 -5.52 -4.72 1.22
C TRP A 205 -5.79 -3.22 1.30
N TYR A 206 -7.05 -2.81 1.53
CA TYR A 206 -7.40 -1.39 1.70
C TYR A 206 -6.66 -0.76 2.88
N GLY A 207 -6.46 -1.49 3.98
CA GLY A 207 -5.64 -1.04 5.10
C GLY A 207 -4.19 -0.73 4.71
N GLY A 208 -3.55 -1.63 3.98
CA GLY A 208 -2.18 -1.42 3.50
C GLY A 208 -2.05 -0.26 2.54
N VAL A 209 -2.92 -0.16 1.52
CA VAL A 209 -2.80 0.95 0.56
C VAL A 209 -3.12 2.31 1.18
N PHE A 210 -3.99 2.36 2.20
CA PHE A 210 -4.21 3.54 3.03
C PHE A 210 -2.92 3.94 3.79
N VAL A 211 -2.27 3.00 4.47
CA VAL A 211 -1.01 3.26 5.20
C VAL A 211 0.12 3.68 4.26
N ALA A 212 0.32 2.98 3.13
CA ALA A 212 1.30 3.37 2.11
C ALA A 212 1.07 4.80 1.59
N SER A 213 -0.19 5.18 1.41
CA SER A 213 -0.58 6.52 0.97
C SER A 213 -0.26 7.57 2.03
N MET A 214 -0.52 7.30 3.31
CA MET A 214 -0.13 8.19 4.40
C MET A 214 1.38 8.41 4.46
N TYR A 215 2.17 7.34 4.34
CA TYR A 215 3.64 7.44 4.28
C TYR A 215 4.10 8.31 3.11
N SER A 216 3.54 8.09 1.92
CA SER A 216 3.85 8.88 0.73
C SER A 216 3.53 10.37 0.92
N LEU A 217 2.33 10.68 1.42
CA LEU A 217 1.86 12.05 1.67
C LEU A 217 2.70 12.78 2.72
N ALA A 218 3.13 12.09 3.78
CA ALA A 218 3.94 12.67 4.86
C ALA A 218 5.32 13.19 4.39
N PHE A 219 5.76 12.86 3.17
CA PHE A 219 6.94 13.49 2.60
C PHE A 219 6.70 14.95 2.22
N VAL A 220 5.50 15.30 1.79
CA VAL A 220 5.15 16.62 1.22
C VAL A 220 4.13 17.39 2.05
N ASN A 221 3.57 16.76 3.08
CA ASN A 221 2.57 17.32 3.97
C ASN A 221 2.94 17.03 5.43
N ASP A 222 2.71 17.99 6.32
CA ASP A 222 2.94 17.85 7.77
C ASP A 222 1.62 17.95 8.59
N ASP A 223 0.47 18.17 7.93
CA ASP A 223 -0.85 18.18 8.55
C ASP A 223 -1.40 16.75 8.62
N ILE A 224 -1.49 16.20 9.83
CA ILE A 224 -1.91 14.81 10.06
C ILE A 224 -3.36 14.58 9.64
N GLU A 225 -4.26 15.52 9.93
CA GLU A 225 -5.69 15.39 9.56
C GLU A 225 -5.84 15.39 8.04
N ASP A 226 -5.09 16.26 7.37
CA ASP A 226 -5.07 16.36 5.90
C ASP A 226 -4.45 15.11 5.25
N ILE A 227 -3.38 14.55 5.83
CA ILE A 227 -2.76 13.29 5.37
C ILE A 227 -3.74 12.14 5.46
N VAL A 228 -4.40 11.97 6.62
CA VAL A 228 -5.37 10.88 6.84
C VAL A 228 -6.56 11.02 5.90
N THR A 229 -7.06 12.25 5.71
CA THR A 229 -8.18 12.53 4.81
C THR A 229 -7.83 12.18 3.36
N HIS A 230 -6.69 12.65 2.84
CA HIS A 230 -6.30 12.38 1.45
C HIS A 230 -5.88 10.92 1.21
N ALA A 231 -5.37 10.22 2.23
CA ALA A 231 -5.08 8.79 2.12
C ALA A 231 -6.35 7.94 1.92
N LEU A 232 -7.53 8.43 2.32
CA LEU A 232 -8.79 7.74 2.05
C LEU A 232 -9.25 7.82 0.59
N ASP A 233 -8.77 8.79 -0.18
CA ASP A 233 -9.19 9.00 -1.58
C ASP A 233 -8.82 7.83 -2.49
N VAL A 234 -7.83 7.01 -2.10
CA VAL A 234 -7.43 5.80 -2.85
C VAL A 234 -8.29 4.58 -2.50
N ILE A 235 -9.12 4.65 -1.46
CA ILE A 235 -9.97 3.56 -0.99
C ILE A 235 -11.40 3.77 -1.47
N PRO A 236 -12.10 2.73 -1.97
CA PRO A 236 -13.51 2.87 -2.33
C PRO A 236 -14.36 3.33 -1.14
N GLU A 237 -15.09 4.45 -1.27
CA GLU A 237 -15.95 5.03 -0.22
C GLU A 237 -16.96 4.03 0.40
N ARG A 238 -17.34 3.01 -0.37
CA ARG A 238 -18.28 1.98 0.05
C ARG A 238 -17.66 0.81 0.84
N SER A 239 -16.33 0.71 0.93
CA SER A 239 -15.67 -0.32 1.74
C SER A 239 -15.92 -0.07 3.23
N ASP A 240 -15.82 -1.12 4.04
CA ASP A 240 -16.01 -0.95 5.48
C ASP A 240 -14.77 -0.31 6.11
N PHE A 241 -13.56 -0.54 5.53
CA PHE A 241 -12.35 0.19 5.90
C PHE A 241 -12.50 1.71 5.74
N HIS A 242 -12.99 2.20 4.59
CA HIS A 242 -13.15 3.65 4.39
C HIS A 242 -14.13 4.23 5.42
N LYS A 243 -15.30 3.59 5.59
CA LYS A 243 -16.34 4.06 6.53
C LYS A 243 -15.83 4.12 7.96
N ILE A 244 -15.08 3.12 8.43
CA ILE A 244 -14.62 3.10 9.83
C ILE A 244 -13.59 4.19 10.08
N ILE A 245 -12.67 4.44 9.16
CA ILE A 245 -11.70 5.54 9.31
C ILE A 245 -12.42 6.89 9.26
N SER A 246 -13.36 7.10 8.33
CA SER A 246 -14.17 8.32 8.29
C SER A 246 -14.94 8.57 9.58
N ASP A 247 -15.46 7.53 10.23
CA ASP A 247 -16.19 7.65 11.50
C ASP A 247 -15.26 7.96 12.68
N VAL A 248 -14.00 7.49 12.64
CA VAL A 248 -12.98 7.76 13.68
C VAL A 248 -12.46 9.19 13.65
N ILE A 249 -12.38 9.81 12.46
CA ILE A 249 -11.83 11.16 12.28
C ILE A 249 -12.89 12.28 12.28
N ALA A 250 -14.18 11.94 12.38
CA ALA A 250 -15.30 12.89 12.40
C ALA A 250 -15.51 13.55 13.78
#